data_AF-A0A9D5ESW9-F1
#
_entry.id   AF-A0A9D5ESW9-F1
#
_cell.length_a   1.000
_cell.length_b   1.000
_cell.length_c   1.000
_cell.angle_alpha   90.00
_cell.angle_beta   90.00
_cell.angle_gamma   90.00
#
_symmetry.space_group_name_H-M   'P 1'
#
loop_
_entity.id
_entity.type
_entity.pdbx_description
1 polymer ?
#
loop_
_entity_poly.entity_id
_entity_poly.type
_entity_poly.pdbx_seq_one_letter_code
_entity_poly.pdbx_strand_id
1 'polypeptide(L)'
;MTLFQPRPSTVGRLTATHPPTVLVVDDDDTLRTVLARELRRLGFDVYSTGSGAEAVEMYCRSSTRFDVVLMDLNMPGMNGSDTLDVIRVVDPLVRCCFMTADARPETRSALRKAGGREVLTKPFASLAEVCETLRRLADRPHDDRRETLEGLTPASARHNDFMKGGIDMAGCCGSDERSRARKVLWMVVWLLIGAFAIGLWLWERQPHHHHAEVGPHGGSLADWGGGAFHLEVVPDRDAEAVTVYVLDRWAKKPKTTDAATLTLTLRTNPATAVRLEPVPNEGDPPGRHSRYIGRHPAFKAEAKLTGTVSGTAWGKSYSGDFSQN
;
A
#
# COMPACT_ATOMS: atom_id res chain seq x y z
N MET A 1 -18.46 59.69 4.09
CA MET A 1 -18.57 58.35 4.69
C MET A 1 -19.10 57.42 3.60
N THR A 2 -18.19 56.79 2.86
CA THR A 2 -18.55 55.91 1.73
C THR A 2 -17.95 54.55 2.06
N LEU A 3 -18.80 53.57 2.37
CA LEU A 3 -18.40 52.23 2.74
C LEU A 3 -17.87 51.52 1.47
N PHE A 4 -16.57 51.30 1.42
CA PHE A 4 -15.92 50.44 0.44
C PHE A 4 -16.31 48.99 0.76
N GLN A 5 -17.28 48.43 0.03
CA GLN A 5 -17.56 47.00 0.10
C GLN A 5 -16.60 46.26 -0.84
N PRO A 6 -15.84 45.25 -0.35
CA PRO A 6 -15.09 44.40 -1.25
C PRO A 6 -16.06 43.55 -2.07
N ARG A 7 -15.86 43.52 -3.40
CA ARG A 7 -16.53 42.57 -4.28
C ARG A 7 -16.06 41.16 -3.93
N PRO A 8 -16.95 40.14 -3.88
CA PRO A 8 -16.49 38.77 -3.83
C PRO A 8 -15.73 38.48 -5.13
N SER A 9 -14.42 38.33 -5.03
CA SER A 9 -13.59 37.85 -6.13
C SER A 9 -13.96 36.40 -6.40
N THR A 10 -14.86 36.19 -7.35
CA THR A 10 -15.13 34.89 -7.98
C THR A 10 -13.90 34.48 -8.78
N VAL A 11 -12.87 34.01 -8.08
CA VAL A 11 -11.87 33.16 -8.73
C VAL A 11 -12.55 31.82 -8.92
N GLY A 12 -12.87 31.49 -10.19
CA GLY A 12 -13.46 30.23 -10.58
C GLY A 12 -12.62 29.08 -10.01
N ARG A 13 -13.26 28.28 -9.15
CA ARG A 13 -12.67 27.10 -8.52
C ARG A 13 -12.48 26.05 -9.62
N LEU A 14 -11.26 25.93 -10.15
CA LEU A 14 -10.85 24.78 -10.93
C LEU A 14 -10.76 23.60 -9.95
N THR A 15 -11.90 22.98 -9.62
CA THR A 15 -11.93 21.74 -8.85
C THR A 15 -11.26 20.68 -9.71
N ALA A 16 -10.03 20.29 -9.37
CA ALA A 16 -9.34 19.20 -10.04
C ALA A 16 -10.27 17.97 -10.06
N THR A 17 -10.66 17.55 -11.26
CA THR A 17 -11.63 16.48 -11.53
C THR A 17 -10.95 15.11 -11.44
N HIS A 18 -10.28 14.81 -10.33
CA HIS A 18 -9.77 13.45 -10.10
C HIS A 18 -10.69 12.71 -9.11
N PRO A 19 -10.93 11.41 -9.32
CA PRO A 19 -11.58 10.59 -8.30
C PRO A 19 -10.77 10.65 -6.99
N PRO A 20 -11.42 10.72 -5.81
CA PRO A 20 -10.69 10.70 -4.55
C PRO A 20 -9.90 9.40 -4.39
N THR A 21 -8.62 9.51 -4.03
CA THR A 21 -7.75 8.36 -3.81
C THR A 21 -7.77 7.94 -2.35
N VAL A 22 -8.17 6.69 -2.08
CA VAL A 22 -8.34 6.13 -0.73
C VAL A 22 -7.41 4.93 -0.51
N LEU A 23 -6.72 4.94 0.62
CA LEU A 23 -5.99 3.77 1.13
C LEU A 23 -6.84 3.03 2.17
N VAL A 24 -7.26 1.80 1.87
CA VAL A 24 -8.03 0.94 2.79
C VAL A 24 -7.08 -0.02 3.49
N VAL A 25 -7.08 -0.01 4.81
CA VAL A 25 -6.20 -0.83 5.65
C VAL A 25 -7.06 -1.62 6.63
N ASP A 26 -7.08 -2.93 6.49
CA ASP A 26 -7.91 -3.82 7.31
C ASP A 26 -7.34 -5.22 7.22
N ASP A 27 -7.13 -5.97 8.31
CA ASP A 27 -6.57 -7.32 8.27
C ASP A 27 -7.58 -8.38 7.82
N ASP A 28 -8.88 -8.10 7.91
CA ASP A 28 -9.95 -8.93 7.35
C ASP A 28 -10.00 -8.80 5.82
N ASP A 29 -9.53 -9.85 5.14
CA ASP A 29 -9.50 -9.92 3.68
C ASP A 29 -10.89 -9.81 3.02
N THR A 30 -11.91 -10.38 3.66
CA THR A 30 -13.27 -10.36 3.13
C THR A 30 -13.82 -8.94 3.18
N LEU A 31 -13.71 -8.29 4.34
CA LEU A 31 -14.18 -6.91 4.51
C LEU A 31 -13.40 -5.94 3.63
N ARG A 32 -12.07 -6.06 3.59
CA ARG A 32 -11.19 -5.25 2.74
C ARG A 32 -11.57 -5.36 1.27
N THR A 33 -11.81 -6.57 0.77
CA THR A 33 -12.20 -6.83 -0.62
C THR A 33 -13.55 -6.22 -0.96
N VAL A 34 -14.54 -6.38 -0.08
CA VAL A 34 -15.88 -5.80 -0.26
C VAL A 34 -15.81 -4.26 -0.26
N LEU A 35 -15.11 -3.66 0.71
CA LEU A 35 -14.93 -2.21 0.79
C LEU A 35 -14.24 -1.68 -0.46
N ALA A 36 -13.14 -2.29 -0.89
CA ALA A 36 -12.41 -1.85 -2.07
C ALA A 36 -13.26 -1.92 -3.34
N ARG A 37 -14.03 -3.01 -3.52
CA ARG A 37 -14.93 -3.17 -4.68
C ARG A 37 -16.02 -2.10 -4.70
N GLU A 38 -16.71 -1.89 -3.57
CA GLU A 38 -17.83 -0.93 -3.52
C GLU A 38 -17.37 0.52 -3.62
N LEU A 39 -16.23 0.87 -3.03
CA LEU A 39 -15.64 2.20 -3.17
C LEU A 39 -15.23 2.47 -4.62
N ARG A 40 -14.58 1.52 -5.31
CA ARG A 40 -14.26 1.67 -6.74
C ARG A 40 -15.50 1.85 -7.60
N ARG A 41 -16.55 1.05 -7.34
CA ARG A 41 -17.86 1.18 -8.04
C ARG A 41 -18.48 2.57 -7.87
N LEU A 42 -18.19 3.23 -6.75
CA LEU A 42 -18.69 4.56 -6.40
C LEU A 42 -17.72 5.70 -6.76
N GLY A 43 -16.72 5.43 -7.60
CA GLY A 43 -15.86 6.44 -8.21
C GLY A 43 -14.66 6.88 -7.37
N PHE A 44 -14.19 6.03 -6.46
CA PHE A 44 -12.93 6.22 -5.76
C PHE A 44 -11.79 5.46 -6.44
N ASP A 45 -10.59 6.04 -6.43
CA ASP A 45 -9.37 5.29 -6.71
C ASP A 45 -8.90 4.61 -5.43
N VAL A 46 -8.94 3.28 -5.39
CA VAL A 46 -8.74 2.53 -4.13
C VAL A 46 -7.51 1.66 -4.17
N TYR A 47 -6.66 1.85 -3.18
CA TYR A 47 -5.55 0.98 -2.83
C TYR A 47 -5.88 0.28 -1.52
N SER A 48 -5.46 -0.98 -1.36
CA SER A 48 -5.76 -1.74 -0.15
C SER A 48 -4.59 -2.58 0.33
N THR A 49 -4.52 -2.79 1.64
CA THR A 49 -3.51 -3.62 2.29
C THR A 49 -4.05 -4.25 3.58
N GLY A 50 -3.48 -5.39 3.97
CA GLY A 50 -3.86 -6.16 5.14
C GLY A 50 -3.11 -5.85 6.43
N SER A 51 -2.18 -4.88 6.44
CA SER A 51 -1.43 -4.56 7.65
C SER A 51 -0.98 -3.11 7.73
N GLY A 52 -0.75 -2.62 8.95
CA GLY A 52 -0.21 -1.29 9.19
C GLY A 52 1.18 -1.07 8.59
N ALA A 53 2.06 -2.09 8.66
CA ALA A 53 3.41 -1.99 8.11
C ALA A 53 3.41 -1.79 6.58
N GLU A 54 2.58 -2.57 5.87
CA GLU A 54 2.40 -2.40 4.43
C GLU A 54 1.70 -1.07 4.10
N ALA A 55 0.78 -0.59 4.95
CA ALA A 55 0.15 0.71 4.77
C ALA A 55 1.17 1.85 4.83
N VAL A 56 2.10 1.83 5.78
CA VAL A 56 3.22 2.79 5.86
C VAL A 56 4.09 2.70 4.61
N GLU A 57 4.48 1.48 4.20
CA GLU A 57 5.30 1.27 3.01
C GLU A 57 4.62 1.83 1.75
N MET A 58 3.33 1.55 1.57
CA MET A 58 2.54 2.04 0.45
C MET A 58 2.36 3.56 0.49
N TYR A 59 2.09 4.12 1.67
CA TYR A 59 1.93 5.56 1.85
C TYR A 59 3.22 6.32 1.47
N CYS A 60 4.38 5.83 1.92
CA CYS A 60 5.66 6.46 1.67
C CYS A 60 6.15 6.29 0.22
N ARG A 61 5.80 5.18 -0.45
CA ARG A 61 6.25 4.89 -1.83
C ARG A 61 5.35 5.46 -2.92
N SER A 62 4.08 5.72 -2.60
CA SER A 62 3.12 6.17 -3.61
C SER A 62 3.45 7.59 -4.07
N SER A 63 3.75 7.76 -5.35
CA SER A 63 3.78 9.07 -6.01
C SER A 63 2.38 9.68 -6.13
N THR A 64 1.34 8.85 -6.03
CA THR A 64 -0.07 9.29 -5.90
C THR A 64 -0.35 9.67 -4.45
N ARG A 65 -0.90 10.86 -4.23
CA ARG A 65 -1.30 11.29 -2.88
C ARG A 65 -2.60 10.62 -2.48
N PHE A 66 -2.64 10.07 -1.27
CA PHE A 66 -3.88 9.58 -0.67
C PHE A 66 -4.66 10.76 -0.07
N ASP A 67 -5.89 10.95 -0.53
CA ASP A 67 -6.80 11.97 0.00
C ASP A 67 -7.30 11.60 1.39
N VAL A 68 -7.55 10.30 1.60
CA VAL A 68 -8.03 9.72 2.86
C VAL A 68 -7.45 8.33 3.07
N VAL A 69 -7.09 8.00 4.31
CA VAL A 69 -6.79 6.64 4.76
C VAL A 69 -7.98 6.12 5.55
N LEU A 70 -8.57 5.02 5.12
CA LEU A 70 -9.59 4.27 5.85
C LEU A 70 -8.90 3.13 6.61
N MET A 71 -8.77 3.27 7.93
CA MET A 71 -7.86 2.48 8.76
C MET A 71 -8.63 1.66 9.79
N ASP A 72 -8.50 0.34 9.78
CA ASP A 72 -8.93 -0.48 10.91
C ASP A 72 -8.08 -0.20 12.15
N LEU A 73 -8.72 -0.15 13.32
CA LEU A 73 -8.03 0.10 14.57
C LEU A 73 -7.26 -1.13 15.07
N ASN A 74 -7.84 -2.32 14.97
CA ASN A 74 -7.42 -3.51 15.70
C ASN A 74 -6.77 -4.53 14.76
N MET A 75 -5.59 -4.18 14.25
CA MET A 75 -4.80 -5.08 13.41
C MET A 75 -3.69 -5.78 14.19
N PRO A 76 -3.38 -7.05 13.87
CA PRO A 76 -2.22 -7.76 14.41
C PRO A 76 -0.90 -7.05 14.06
N GLY A 77 0.03 -7.06 15.01
CA GLY A 77 1.36 -6.45 14.84
C GLY A 77 1.35 -4.94 15.09
N MET A 78 1.02 -4.16 14.06
CA MET A 78 0.94 -2.69 14.14
C MET A 78 -0.52 -2.25 14.13
N ASN A 79 -0.99 -1.68 15.24
CA ASN A 79 -2.37 -1.22 15.35
C ASN A 79 -2.61 0.04 14.49
N GLY A 80 -3.88 0.40 14.28
CA GLY A 80 -4.25 1.51 13.41
C GLY A 80 -3.75 2.88 13.89
N SER A 81 -3.70 3.13 15.21
CA SER A 81 -3.22 4.40 15.76
C SER A 81 -1.71 4.57 15.57
N ASP A 82 -0.93 3.53 15.82
CA ASP A 82 0.52 3.52 15.66
C ASP A 82 0.88 3.68 14.17
N THR A 83 0.11 3.02 13.29
CA THR A 83 0.23 3.17 11.84
C THR A 83 0.03 4.63 11.41
N LEU A 84 -1.02 5.29 11.94
CA LEU A 84 -1.27 6.69 11.66
C LEU A 84 -0.14 7.59 12.17
N ASP A 85 0.40 7.34 13.36
CA ASP A 85 1.50 8.13 13.91
C ASP A 85 2.75 8.05 13.02
N VAL A 86 3.08 6.87 12.49
CA VAL A 86 4.20 6.71 11.56
C VAL A 86 3.94 7.44 10.24
N ILE A 87 2.74 7.31 9.65
CA ILE A 87 2.38 8.03 8.42
C ILE A 87 2.45 9.54 8.64
N ARG A 88 2.08 10.04 9.82
CA ARG A 88 2.12 11.47 10.15
C ARG A 88 3.53 12.04 10.26
N VAL A 89 4.56 11.21 10.40
CA VAL A 89 5.96 11.66 10.32
C VAL A 89 6.27 12.18 8.92
N VAL A 90 5.70 11.56 7.88
CA VAL A 90 5.94 11.93 6.47
C VAL A 90 4.85 12.82 5.87
N ASP A 91 3.59 12.63 6.28
CA ASP A 91 2.48 13.54 5.95
C ASP A 91 1.74 13.95 7.22
N PRO A 92 2.15 15.04 7.88
CA PRO A 92 1.48 15.57 9.08
C PRO A 92 0.00 15.93 8.85
N LEU A 93 -0.40 16.08 7.58
CA LEU A 93 -1.72 16.54 7.14
C LEU A 93 -2.55 15.40 6.54
N VAL A 94 -2.11 14.14 6.68
CA VAL A 94 -2.89 12.94 6.33
C VAL A 94 -4.27 13.00 6.99
N ARG A 95 -5.29 12.62 6.23
CA ARG A 95 -6.66 12.48 6.75
C ARG A 95 -6.93 11.01 6.98
N CYS A 96 -7.22 10.65 8.22
CA CYS A 96 -7.50 9.27 8.60
C CYS A 96 -8.94 9.13 9.09
N CYS A 97 -9.66 8.16 8.56
CA CYS A 97 -10.95 7.70 9.06
C CYS A 97 -10.74 6.33 9.71
N PHE A 98 -10.93 6.23 11.02
CA PHE A 98 -10.81 4.94 11.70
C PHE A 98 -12.07 4.10 11.52
N MET A 99 -11.89 2.79 11.43
CA MET A 99 -12.93 1.78 11.56
C MET A 99 -12.69 1.02 12.86
N THR A 100 -13.71 0.79 13.67
CA THR A 100 -13.58 0.08 14.94
C THR A 100 -14.83 -0.70 15.28
N ALA A 101 -14.69 -1.84 15.95
CA ALA A 101 -15.83 -2.58 16.51
C ALA A 101 -16.39 -1.90 17.79
N ASP A 102 -15.66 -0.95 18.39
CA ASP A 102 -16.05 -0.32 19.64
C ASP A 102 -16.83 0.99 19.39
N ALA A 103 -18.11 1.00 19.76
CA ALA A 103 -19.00 2.14 19.59
C ALA A 103 -18.92 3.18 20.74
N ARG A 104 -18.12 2.92 21.79
CA ARG A 104 -18.11 3.76 22.99
C ARG A 104 -17.67 5.20 22.69
N PRO A 105 -18.34 6.21 23.27
CA PRO A 105 -17.97 7.63 23.11
C PRO A 105 -16.52 7.92 23.49
N GLU A 106 -15.99 7.24 24.51
CA GLU A 106 -14.63 7.40 25.00
C GLU A 106 -13.60 6.96 23.95
N THR A 107 -13.84 5.81 23.31
CA THR A 107 -12.99 5.28 22.23
C THR A 107 -13.02 6.21 21.01
N ARG A 108 -14.21 6.68 20.61
CA ARG A 108 -14.35 7.67 19.53
C ARG A 108 -13.59 8.96 19.84
N SER A 109 -13.68 9.45 21.08
CA SER A 109 -12.97 10.65 21.54
C SER A 109 -11.45 10.46 21.54
N ALA A 110 -10.97 9.30 22.01
CA ALA A 110 -9.55 8.95 22.01
C ALA A 110 -8.97 8.90 20.59
N LEU A 111 -9.66 8.25 19.65
CA LEU A 111 -9.23 8.16 18.24
C LEU A 111 -9.21 9.52 17.54
N ARG A 112 -10.16 10.40 17.85
CA ARG A 112 -10.13 11.78 17.35
C ARG A 112 -8.93 12.55 17.91
N LYS A 113 -8.62 12.38 19.20
CA LYS A 113 -7.42 12.97 19.82
C LYS A 113 -6.11 12.43 19.23
N ALA A 114 -6.08 11.16 18.83
CA ALA A 114 -4.95 10.54 18.14
C ALA A 114 -4.75 11.06 16.69
N GLY A 115 -5.64 11.92 16.19
CA GLY A 115 -5.53 12.53 14.86
C GLY A 115 -6.52 11.98 13.83
N GLY A 116 -7.36 11.01 14.21
CA GLY A 116 -8.48 10.55 13.39
C GLY A 116 -9.46 11.70 13.09
N ARG A 117 -9.76 11.92 11.81
CA ARG A 117 -10.73 12.93 11.37
C ARG A 117 -12.15 12.44 11.55
N GLU A 118 -12.39 11.15 11.35
CA GLU A 118 -13.67 10.49 11.57
C GLU A 118 -13.47 9.09 12.15
N VAL A 119 -14.54 8.54 12.74
CA VAL A 119 -14.58 7.18 13.27
C VAL A 119 -15.90 6.53 12.84
N LEU A 120 -15.78 5.43 12.12
CA LEU A 120 -16.88 4.57 11.70
C LEU A 120 -16.90 3.32 12.60
N THR A 121 -18.09 2.90 13.01
CA THR A 121 -18.23 1.69 13.83
C THR A 121 -18.64 0.52 12.95
N LYS A 122 -17.96 -0.62 13.12
CA LYS A 122 -18.30 -1.90 12.51
C LYS A 122 -19.34 -2.63 13.38
N PRO A 123 -20.33 -3.32 12.79
CA PRO A 123 -20.65 -3.34 11.35
C PRO A 123 -21.22 -1.98 10.91
N PHE A 124 -20.90 -1.57 9.67
CA PHE A 124 -21.40 -0.31 9.12
C PHE A 124 -22.91 -0.39 8.89
N ALA A 125 -23.64 0.71 9.09
CA ALA A 125 -25.07 0.73 8.81
C ALA A 125 -25.35 0.58 7.30
N SER A 126 -24.49 1.16 6.47
CA SER A 126 -24.46 0.91 5.02
C SER A 126 -23.09 1.26 4.44
N LEU A 127 -22.77 0.69 3.27
CA LEU A 127 -21.57 1.10 2.52
C LEU A 127 -21.71 2.51 1.93
N ALA A 128 -22.93 3.01 1.75
CA ALA A 128 -23.18 4.40 1.36
C ALA A 128 -22.68 5.39 2.42
N GLU A 129 -22.90 5.11 3.71
CA GLU A 129 -22.40 5.92 4.83
C GLU A 129 -20.87 6.06 4.82
N VAL A 130 -20.18 4.94 4.56
CA VAL A 130 -18.71 4.92 4.43
C VAL A 130 -18.29 5.84 3.29
N CYS A 131 -18.92 5.71 2.12
CA CYS A 131 -18.60 6.50 0.94
C CYS A 131 -18.85 8.00 1.16
N GLU A 132 -19.98 8.38 1.73
CA GLU A 132 -20.30 9.78 2.04
C GLU A 132 -19.29 10.39 3.01
N THR A 133 -18.89 9.64 4.02
CA THR A 133 -17.87 10.06 4.98
C THR A 133 -16.52 10.28 4.29
N LEU A 134 -16.12 9.38 3.41
CA LEU A 134 -14.86 9.51 2.67
C LEU A 134 -14.88 10.66 1.66
N ARG A 135 -15.98 10.87 0.92
CA ARG A 135 -16.11 12.03 0.02
C ARG A 135 -16.01 13.34 0.79
N ARG A 136 -16.73 13.46 1.91
CA ARG A 136 -16.66 14.65 2.78
C ARG A 136 -15.24 14.92 3.30
N LEU A 137 -14.45 13.88 3.55
CA LEU A 137 -13.06 14.01 3.97
C LEU A 137 -12.13 14.39 2.81
N ALA A 138 -12.38 13.88 1.61
CA ALA A 138 -11.61 14.16 0.41
C ALA A 138 -11.89 15.55 -0.18
N ASP A 139 -13.15 16.00 -0.17
CA ASP A 139 -13.62 17.25 -0.78
C ASP A 139 -13.11 18.53 -0.07
N ARG A 140 -12.46 18.40 1.10
CA ARG A 140 -11.86 19.56 1.75
C ARG A 140 -10.62 19.99 0.96
N PRO A 141 -10.57 21.25 0.46
CA PRO A 141 -9.55 21.68 -0.48
C PRO A 141 -8.16 21.28 0.00
N HIS A 142 -7.43 20.58 -0.87
CA HIS A 142 -6.03 20.25 -0.65
C HIS A 142 -5.15 21.52 -0.59
N ASP A 143 -5.69 22.69 -0.97
CA ASP A 143 -5.00 23.99 -0.92
C ASP A 143 -4.71 24.51 0.49
N ASP A 144 -5.51 24.17 1.51
CA ASP A 144 -5.20 24.50 2.91
C ASP A 144 -3.82 23.95 3.32
N ARG A 145 -3.34 22.91 2.62
CA ARG A 145 -2.05 22.26 2.83
C ARG A 145 -0.87 23.15 2.43
N ARG A 146 -0.99 23.99 1.38
CA ARG A 146 0.10 24.89 0.94
C ARG A 146 0.28 26.06 1.90
N GLU A 147 -0.80 26.73 2.29
CA GLU A 147 -0.74 27.80 3.30
C GLU A 147 -0.26 27.28 4.66
N THR A 148 -0.69 26.08 5.08
CA THR A 148 -0.27 25.50 6.36
C THR A 148 1.19 25.05 6.33
N LEU A 149 1.69 24.49 5.22
CA LEU A 149 3.09 24.10 5.08
C LEU A 149 4.03 25.33 4.98
N GLU A 150 3.61 26.41 4.33
CA GLU A 150 4.33 27.69 4.34
C GLU A 150 4.35 28.31 5.74
N GLY A 151 3.25 28.25 6.50
CA GLY A 151 3.19 28.70 7.90
C GLY A 151 3.97 27.83 8.90
N LEU A 152 4.31 26.59 8.55
CA LEU A 152 5.12 25.67 9.34
C LEU A 152 6.62 25.75 9.03
N THR A 153 7.03 26.58 8.06
CA THR A 153 8.45 26.91 7.88
C THR A 153 8.94 27.74 9.07
N PRO A 154 10.07 27.37 9.72
CA PRO A 154 10.58 28.13 10.86
C PRO A 154 10.89 29.57 10.43
N ALA A 155 10.55 30.54 11.29
CA ALA A 155 10.88 31.95 11.13
C ALA A 155 12.40 32.26 11.02
N SER A 156 13.28 31.24 11.01
CA SER A 156 14.72 31.37 10.81
C SER A 156 15.15 31.56 9.34
N ALA A 157 14.24 31.48 8.37
CA ALA A 157 14.53 31.80 6.97
C ALA A 157 14.42 33.30 6.63
N ARG A 158 14.16 34.16 7.62
CA ARG A 158 14.30 35.61 7.51
C ARG A 158 15.26 36.08 8.60
N HIS A 159 16.54 36.29 8.27
CA HIS A 159 17.31 37.50 8.61
C HIS A 159 18.80 37.27 8.32
N ASN A 160 19.26 37.88 7.23
CA ASN A 160 20.65 37.88 6.76
C ASN A 160 21.51 38.91 7.53
N ASP A 161 21.50 38.89 8.87
CA ASP A 161 22.12 39.96 9.68
C ASP A 161 22.82 39.47 10.97
N PHE A 162 22.89 38.15 11.19
CA PHE A 162 23.47 37.59 12.43
C PHE A 162 24.98 37.31 12.33
N MET A 163 25.67 37.77 11.28
CA MET A 163 27.12 37.56 11.08
C MET A 163 27.99 38.77 11.50
N LYS A 164 27.49 39.68 12.34
CA LYS A 164 28.27 40.84 12.84
C LYS A 164 28.26 41.09 14.34
N GLY A 165 27.56 40.32 15.16
CA GLY A 165 27.57 40.50 16.61
C GLY A 165 28.02 39.24 17.31
N GLY A 166 29.26 39.21 17.81
CA GLY A 166 29.73 38.14 18.69
C GLY A 166 28.78 38.00 19.89
N ILE A 167 28.47 36.76 20.26
CA ILE A 167 27.70 36.48 21.46
C ILE A 167 28.51 35.62 22.41
N ASP A 168 28.59 36.20 23.60
CA ASP A 168 29.13 35.77 24.87
C ASP A 168 28.53 34.44 25.35
N MET A 169 29.40 33.61 25.93
CA MET A 169 29.08 32.29 26.45
C MET A 169 28.63 32.40 27.91
N ALA A 170 27.34 32.62 28.15
CA ALA A 170 26.72 32.33 29.44
C ALA A 170 25.19 32.30 29.37
N GLY A 171 24.59 31.23 29.88
CA GLY A 171 23.20 31.26 30.35
C GLY A 171 22.21 30.43 29.53
N CYS A 172 22.11 29.14 29.83
CA CYS A 172 20.95 28.61 30.57
C CYS A 172 20.99 27.08 30.57
N CYS A 173 21.32 26.55 31.75
CA CYS A 173 21.28 25.14 32.09
C CYS A 173 19.81 24.74 32.30
N GLY A 174 19.32 23.79 31.49
CA GLY A 174 18.02 23.17 31.61
C GLY A 174 18.05 21.83 30.89
N SER A 175 18.42 20.78 31.64
CA SER A 175 18.53 19.41 31.17
C SER A 175 17.14 18.84 30.84
N ASP A 176 16.76 18.84 29.56
CA ASP A 176 15.52 18.23 29.08
C ASP A 176 15.82 16.85 28.44
N GLU A 177 15.57 15.77 29.19
CA GLU A 177 15.70 14.37 28.74
C GLU A 177 14.85 14.07 27.50
N ARG A 178 13.75 14.81 27.29
CA ARG A 178 12.92 14.73 26.07
C ARG A 178 13.66 15.19 24.81
N SER A 179 14.63 16.09 24.95
CA SER A 179 15.46 16.58 23.85
C SER A 179 16.51 15.55 23.42
N ARG A 180 16.98 14.71 24.34
CA ARG A 180 17.86 13.57 24.02
C ARG A 180 17.12 12.45 23.30
N ALA A 181 15.91 12.11 23.74
CA ALA A 181 15.08 11.10 23.07
C ALA A 181 14.69 11.54 21.64
N ARG A 182 14.33 12.82 21.44
CA ARG A 182 14.05 13.37 20.10
C ARG A 182 15.31 13.38 19.22
N LYS A 183 16.49 13.66 19.77
CA LYS A 183 17.77 13.61 19.03
C LYS A 183 18.16 12.19 18.63
N VAL A 184 17.97 11.20 19.51
CA VAL A 184 18.24 9.79 19.21
C VAL A 184 17.25 9.26 18.17
N LEU A 185 15.96 9.61 18.30
CA LEU A 185 14.94 9.31 17.29
C LEU A 185 15.29 9.98 15.95
N TRP A 186 15.74 11.24 15.97
CA TRP A 186 16.23 11.94 14.78
C TRP A 186 17.45 11.27 14.15
N MET A 187 18.41 10.77 14.94
CA MET A 187 19.58 10.02 14.44
C MET A 187 19.19 8.67 13.81
N VAL A 188 18.27 7.94 14.43
CA VAL A 188 17.77 6.66 13.89
C VAL A 188 16.95 6.90 12.62
N VAL A 189 16.12 7.95 12.59
CA VAL A 189 15.40 8.40 11.41
C VAL A 189 16.36 8.87 10.30
N TRP A 190 17.43 9.59 10.63
CA TRP A 190 18.47 9.99 9.66
C TRP A 190 19.29 8.81 9.12
N LEU A 191 19.56 7.79 9.93
CA LEU A 191 20.22 6.55 9.48
C LEU A 191 19.31 5.72 8.57
N LEU A 192 18.02 5.66 8.88
CA LEU A 192 17.01 5.01 8.03
C LEU A 192 16.80 5.76 6.71
N ILE A 193 16.79 7.11 6.72
CA ILE A 193 16.69 7.97 5.53
C ILE A 193 18.00 7.98 4.72
N GLY A 194 19.16 7.97 5.37
CA GLY A 194 20.48 8.01 4.71
C GLY A 194 20.80 6.71 3.97
N ALA A 195 20.46 5.55 4.55
CA ALA A 195 20.49 4.27 3.85
C ALA A 195 19.47 4.23 2.69
N PHE A 196 18.35 4.96 2.82
CA PHE A 196 17.33 5.12 1.78
C PHE A 196 17.79 6.03 0.63
N ALA A 197 18.58 7.07 0.88
CA ALA A 197 19.05 8.04 -0.12
C ALA A 197 20.12 7.47 -1.08
N ILE A 198 21.01 6.60 -0.58
CA ILE A 198 21.96 5.85 -1.43
C ILE A 198 21.22 4.77 -2.23
N GLY A 199 20.16 4.17 -1.66
CA GLY A 199 19.20 3.35 -2.41
C GLY A 199 18.43 4.16 -3.47
N LEU A 200 18.06 5.41 -3.17
CA LEU A 200 17.32 6.35 -4.01
C LEU A 200 18.06 6.66 -5.32
N TRP A 201 19.38 6.85 -5.27
CA TRP A 201 20.19 7.14 -6.45
C TRP A 201 20.30 5.95 -7.42
N LEU A 202 20.16 4.72 -6.93
CA LEU A 202 20.02 3.51 -7.78
C LEU A 202 18.55 3.21 -8.16
N TRP A 203 17.58 3.87 -7.52
CA TRP A 203 16.13 3.59 -7.60
C TRP A 203 15.34 4.60 -8.44
N GLU A 204 15.94 5.72 -8.84
CA GLU A 204 15.33 6.84 -9.59
C GLU A 204 14.89 6.52 -11.04
N ARG A 205 14.76 5.23 -11.37
CA ARG A 205 14.01 4.75 -12.53
C ARG A 205 13.00 3.72 -12.03
N GLN A 206 11.71 4.07 -11.98
CA GLN A 206 10.58 3.38 -12.66
C GLN A 206 9.19 3.85 -12.12
N PRO A 207 8.16 4.03 -12.98
CA PRO A 207 6.87 4.65 -12.62
C PRO A 207 5.71 3.63 -12.39
N HIS A 208 4.66 4.09 -11.70
CA HIS A 208 3.29 3.54 -11.48
C HIS A 208 2.90 2.26 -12.26
N HIS A 209 2.39 1.21 -11.57
CA HIS A 209 2.11 -0.09 -12.22
C HIS A 209 0.62 -0.48 -12.26
N HIS A 210 0.10 -0.55 -13.49
CA HIS A 210 -0.76 -1.65 -13.91
C HIS A 210 0.01 -2.97 -13.70
N HIS A 211 -0.60 -4.02 -13.15
CA HIS A 211 0.02 -5.35 -13.19
C HIS A 211 0.27 -5.69 -14.66
N ALA A 212 1.53 -6.01 -15.01
CA ALA A 212 1.84 -6.47 -16.36
C ALA A 212 1.00 -7.73 -16.62
N GLU A 213 0.38 -7.86 -17.80
CA GLU A 213 -0.35 -9.10 -18.13
C GLU A 213 0.60 -10.30 -18.28
N VAL A 214 1.89 -10.02 -18.41
CA VAL A 214 2.97 -10.96 -18.70
C VAL A 214 4.08 -10.79 -17.65
N GLY A 215 4.58 -11.91 -17.13
CA GLY A 215 5.64 -11.94 -16.12
C GLY A 215 7.06 -11.81 -16.70
N PRO A 216 8.08 -11.85 -15.81
CA PRO A 216 9.49 -11.66 -16.16
C PRO A 216 10.07 -12.64 -17.19
N HIS A 217 9.47 -13.82 -17.33
CA HIS A 217 9.88 -14.88 -18.24
C HIS A 217 8.97 -14.99 -19.47
N GLY A 218 8.06 -14.02 -19.68
CA GLY A 218 7.17 -13.98 -20.84
C GLY A 218 5.90 -14.82 -20.68
N GLY A 219 5.61 -15.35 -19.48
CA GLY A 219 4.41 -16.14 -19.20
C GLY A 219 3.23 -15.33 -18.68
N SER A 220 2.03 -15.90 -18.74
CA SER A 220 0.82 -15.28 -18.21
C SER A 220 0.86 -15.22 -16.68
N LEU A 221 0.38 -14.12 -16.12
CA LEU A 221 0.24 -13.98 -14.67
C LEU A 221 -1.12 -14.45 -14.17
N ALA A 222 -1.12 -15.14 -13.04
CA ALA A 222 -2.30 -15.45 -12.25
C ALA A 222 -2.17 -14.81 -10.87
N ASP A 223 -3.24 -14.15 -10.41
CA ASP A 223 -3.34 -13.73 -9.01
C ASP A 223 -3.38 -14.96 -8.11
N TRP A 224 -2.54 -14.97 -7.08
CA TRP A 224 -2.46 -16.04 -6.11
C TRP A 224 -2.47 -15.46 -4.69
N GLY A 225 -3.65 -15.53 -4.04
CA GLY A 225 -3.84 -15.01 -2.69
C GLY A 225 -4.25 -13.54 -2.62
N GLY A 226 -5.05 -13.06 -3.57
CA GLY A 226 -5.71 -11.74 -3.49
C GLY A 226 -4.74 -10.57 -3.67
N GLY A 227 -3.76 -10.71 -4.54
CA GLY A 227 -2.72 -9.74 -4.85
C GLY A 227 -1.48 -9.84 -3.95
N ALA A 228 -1.46 -10.78 -3.00
CA ALA A 228 -0.29 -11.01 -2.15
C ALA A 228 0.88 -11.63 -2.94
N PHE A 229 0.57 -12.54 -3.87
CA PHE A 229 1.53 -13.22 -4.73
C PHE A 229 0.98 -13.34 -6.14
N HIS A 230 1.87 -13.56 -7.10
CA HIS A 230 1.50 -13.85 -8.47
C HIS A 230 2.19 -15.14 -8.89
N LEU A 231 1.50 -15.93 -9.72
CA LEU A 231 2.10 -17.06 -10.41
C LEU A 231 2.32 -16.67 -11.87
N GLU A 232 3.54 -16.82 -12.35
CA GLU A 232 3.81 -16.73 -13.78
C GLU A 232 3.83 -18.14 -14.37
N VAL A 233 2.96 -18.39 -15.36
CA VAL A 233 2.83 -19.67 -16.05
C VAL A 233 3.49 -19.58 -17.42
N VAL A 234 4.59 -20.33 -17.60
CA VAL A 234 5.42 -20.32 -18.81
C VAL A 234 5.39 -21.71 -19.46
N PRO A 235 4.62 -21.93 -20.52
CA PRO A 235 4.63 -23.20 -21.25
C PRO A 235 5.90 -23.33 -22.12
N ASP A 236 6.44 -24.54 -22.16
CA ASP A 236 7.48 -24.96 -23.09
C ASP A 236 6.89 -26.06 -24.00
N ARG A 237 6.57 -25.66 -25.23
CA ARG A 237 5.86 -26.51 -26.20
C ARG A 237 6.74 -27.65 -26.71
N ASP A 238 8.05 -27.40 -26.85
CA ASP A 238 9.01 -28.36 -27.37
C ASP A 238 9.35 -29.43 -26.31
N ALA A 239 9.44 -29.01 -25.04
CA ALA A 239 9.70 -29.92 -23.92
C ALA A 239 8.45 -30.58 -23.33
N GLU A 240 7.26 -30.29 -23.88
CA GLU A 240 5.95 -30.72 -23.38
C GLU A 240 5.79 -30.43 -21.87
N ALA A 241 6.20 -29.23 -21.46
CA ALA A 241 6.35 -28.84 -20.08
C ALA A 241 5.70 -27.48 -19.78
N VAL A 242 5.51 -27.19 -18.50
CA VAL A 242 5.14 -25.88 -18.00
C VAL A 242 6.00 -25.56 -16.80
N THR A 243 6.53 -24.34 -16.75
CA THR A 243 7.21 -23.79 -15.59
C THR A 243 6.30 -22.77 -14.94
N VAL A 244 6.12 -22.89 -13.63
CA VAL A 244 5.39 -21.93 -12.81
C VAL A 244 6.36 -21.26 -11.84
N TYR A 245 6.47 -19.94 -11.93
CA TYR A 245 7.24 -19.13 -10.99
C TYR A 245 6.30 -18.50 -9.98
N VAL A 246 6.65 -18.60 -8.70
CA VAL A 246 5.99 -17.86 -7.62
C VAL A 246 6.71 -16.54 -7.46
N LEU A 247 5.97 -15.45 -7.61
CA LEU A 247 6.49 -14.09 -7.59
C LEU A 247 5.89 -13.29 -6.43
N ASP A 248 6.57 -12.19 -6.10
CA ASP A 248 6.09 -11.21 -5.15
C ASP A 248 4.78 -10.53 -5.60
N ARG A 249 4.24 -9.68 -4.72
CA ARG A 249 3.01 -8.90 -4.98
C ARG A 249 3.08 -7.97 -6.20
N TRP A 250 4.27 -7.77 -6.78
CA TRP A 250 4.48 -6.95 -7.97
C TRP A 250 4.75 -7.77 -9.22
N ALA A 251 4.77 -9.11 -9.11
CA ALA A 251 5.14 -10.02 -10.18
C ALA A 251 6.52 -9.72 -10.79
N LYS A 252 7.48 -9.30 -9.98
CA LYS A 252 8.83 -8.92 -10.45
C LYS A 252 9.92 -9.81 -9.92
N LYS A 253 9.83 -10.23 -8.67
CA LYS A 253 10.90 -11.01 -8.02
C LYS A 253 10.40 -12.37 -7.56
N PRO A 254 11.24 -13.41 -7.65
CA PRO A 254 10.91 -14.72 -7.11
C PRO A 254 10.56 -14.64 -5.62
N LYS A 255 9.51 -15.36 -5.22
CA LYS A 255 9.09 -15.50 -3.84
C LYS A 255 9.05 -16.99 -3.48
N THR A 256 9.92 -17.38 -2.56
CA THR A 256 10.06 -18.78 -2.18
C THR A 256 8.95 -19.25 -1.24
N THR A 257 8.43 -20.45 -1.46
CA THR A 257 7.39 -21.09 -0.66
C THR A 257 7.89 -22.40 -0.03
N ASP A 258 7.16 -22.96 0.93
CA ASP A 258 7.32 -24.34 1.45
C ASP A 258 6.37 -25.36 0.81
N ALA A 259 5.68 -25.00 -0.27
CA ALA A 259 4.76 -25.91 -0.93
C ALA A 259 5.54 -27.10 -1.52
N ALA A 260 5.18 -28.31 -1.08
CA ALA A 260 5.80 -29.55 -1.53
C ALA A 260 5.56 -29.81 -3.02
N THR A 261 4.34 -29.51 -3.50
CA THR A 261 3.97 -29.49 -4.92
C THR A 261 2.84 -28.51 -5.16
N LEU A 262 2.68 -28.07 -6.41
CA LEU A 262 1.48 -27.37 -6.88
C LEU A 262 0.72 -28.26 -7.86
N THR A 263 -0.53 -27.93 -8.12
CA THR A 263 -1.37 -28.61 -9.10
C THR A 263 -1.85 -27.60 -10.13
N LEU A 264 -1.64 -27.90 -11.40
CA LEU A 264 -2.18 -27.11 -12.51
C LEU A 264 -3.29 -27.90 -13.19
N THR A 265 -4.51 -27.38 -13.13
CA THR A 265 -5.69 -27.98 -13.76
C THR A 265 -6.01 -27.24 -15.05
N LEU A 266 -5.79 -27.90 -16.19
CA LEU A 266 -6.13 -27.41 -17.51
C LEU A 266 -7.62 -27.63 -17.80
N ARG A 267 -8.27 -26.61 -18.39
CA ARG A 267 -9.68 -26.67 -18.85
C ARG A 267 -9.81 -27.35 -20.22
N THR A 268 -9.18 -28.51 -20.39
CA THR A 268 -9.33 -29.40 -21.55
C THR A 268 -10.60 -30.25 -21.43
N ASN A 269 -10.97 -30.99 -22.48
CA ASN A 269 -12.06 -31.98 -22.42
C ASN A 269 -11.51 -33.40 -22.73
N PRO A 270 -11.37 -34.29 -21.72
CA PRO A 270 -11.64 -34.08 -20.31
C PRO A 270 -10.62 -33.14 -19.65
N ALA A 271 -10.96 -32.58 -18.48
CA ALA A 271 -10.05 -31.71 -17.74
C ALA A 271 -8.79 -32.47 -17.31
N THR A 272 -7.63 -31.84 -17.47
CA THR A 272 -6.34 -32.48 -17.23
C THR A 272 -5.66 -31.84 -16.02
N ALA A 273 -5.37 -32.63 -14.98
CA ALA A 273 -4.58 -32.17 -13.84
C ALA A 273 -3.11 -32.57 -14.01
N VAL A 274 -2.21 -31.61 -13.85
CA VAL A 274 -0.76 -31.79 -13.94
C VAL A 274 -0.15 -31.44 -12.59
N ARG A 275 0.61 -32.38 -12.01
CA ARG A 275 1.40 -32.14 -10.79
C ARG A 275 2.65 -31.34 -11.16
N LEU A 276 2.91 -30.28 -10.39
CA LEU A 276 4.08 -29.42 -10.55
C LEU A 276 5.06 -29.70 -9.40
N GLU A 277 6.24 -30.18 -9.74
CA GLU A 277 7.30 -30.50 -8.79
C GLU A 277 8.21 -29.29 -8.57
N PRO A 278 8.68 -29.02 -7.34
CA PRO A 278 9.60 -27.94 -7.07
C PRO A 278 10.94 -28.20 -7.75
N VAL A 279 11.48 -27.18 -8.42
CA VAL A 279 12.81 -27.23 -9.03
C VAL A 279 13.59 -26.01 -8.54
N PRO A 280 14.68 -26.20 -7.77
CA PRO A 280 15.44 -25.10 -7.19
C PRO A 280 15.77 -24.02 -8.22
N ASN A 281 15.49 -22.76 -7.89
CA ASN A 281 15.88 -21.60 -8.69
C ASN A 281 17.10 -20.90 -8.07
N GLU A 282 17.77 -20.06 -8.84
CA GLU A 282 18.91 -19.29 -8.32
C GLU A 282 18.45 -18.38 -7.17
N GLY A 283 19.13 -18.50 -6.01
CA GLY A 283 18.79 -17.76 -4.80
C GLY A 283 17.74 -18.41 -3.89
N ASP A 284 17.18 -19.57 -4.27
CA ASP A 284 16.27 -20.30 -3.39
C ASP A 284 17.03 -20.93 -2.20
N PRO A 285 16.61 -20.68 -0.94
CA PRO A 285 17.20 -21.34 0.22
C PRO A 285 16.81 -22.83 0.27
N PRO A 286 17.60 -23.69 0.96
CA PRO A 286 17.29 -25.11 1.09
C PRO A 286 15.88 -25.36 1.64
N GLY A 287 15.13 -26.25 0.98
CA GLY A 287 13.75 -26.61 1.38
C GLY A 287 12.71 -25.53 1.09
N ARG A 288 13.07 -24.49 0.35
CA ARG A 288 12.17 -23.43 -0.11
C ARG A 288 12.28 -23.31 -1.63
N HIS A 289 11.16 -23.04 -2.30
CA HIS A 289 11.10 -23.10 -3.77
C HIS A 289 10.32 -21.93 -4.34
N SER A 290 10.86 -21.25 -5.33
CA SER A 290 10.16 -20.22 -6.11
C SER A 290 9.74 -20.70 -7.50
N ARG A 291 10.15 -21.90 -7.92
CA ARG A 291 9.90 -22.45 -9.25
C ARG A 291 9.42 -23.89 -9.19
N TYR A 292 8.41 -24.19 -10.01
CA TYR A 292 7.79 -25.50 -10.12
C TYR A 292 7.67 -25.90 -11.59
N ILE A 293 7.85 -27.18 -11.91
CA ILE A 293 7.78 -27.69 -13.28
C ILE A 293 6.84 -28.89 -13.35
N GLY A 294 5.95 -28.90 -14.35
CA GLY A 294 5.12 -30.04 -14.71
C GLY A 294 5.31 -30.43 -16.17
N ARG A 295 5.07 -31.70 -16.50
CA ARG A 295 5.16 -32.22 -17.86
C ARG A 295 3.87 -32.92 -18.25
N HIS A 296 3.36 -32.63 -19.45
CA HIS A 296 2.16 -33.26 -19.98
C HIS A 296 2.04 -33.02 -21.50
N PRO A 297 1.61 -34.02 -22.31
CA PRO A 297 1.44 -33.86 -23.76
C PRO A 297 0.47 -32.74 -24.18
N ALA A 298 -0.49 -32.39 -23.30
CA ALA A 298 -1.43 -31.29 -23.54
C ALA A 298 -0.72 -29.94 -23.76
N PHE A 299 0.48 -29.74 -23.20
CA PHE A 299 1.25 -28.53 -23.43
C PHE A 299 1.77 -28.42 -24.87
N LYS A 300 1.79 -29.48 -25.66
CA LYS A 300 2.13 -29.39 -27.09
C LYS A 300 0.92 -29.13 -27.98
N ALA A 301 -0.23 -29.71 -27.61
CA ALA A 301 -1.41 -29.74 -28.46
C ALA A 301 -2.29 -28.49 -28.37
N GLU A 302 -2.31 -27.81 -27.22
CA GLU A 302 -3.29 -26.74 -26.95
C GLU A 302 -2.82 -25.38 -27.46
N ALA A 303 -3.49 -24.81 -28.46
CA ALA A 303 -3.17 -23.46 -28.97
C ALA A 303 -3.31 -22.38 -27.88
N LYS A 304 -4.25 -22.55 -26.95
CA LYS A 304 -4.48 -21.66 -25.81
C LYS A 304 -4.58 -22.47 -24.53
N LEU A 305 -3.76 -22.15 -23.55
CA LEU A 305 -3.76 -22.82 -22.24
C LEU A 305 -4.57 -21.98 -21.26
N THR A 306 -5.66 -22.54 -20.75
CA THR A 306 -6.44 -21.93 -19.67
C THR A 306 -6.61 -22.93 -18.55
N GLY A 307 -6.60 -22.44 -17.31
CA GLY A 307 -6.61 -23.32 -16.17
C GLY A 307 -6.59 -22.60 -14.85
N THR A 308 -6.31 -23.39 -13.83
CA THR A 308 -6.18 -22.94 -12.45
C THR A 308 -4.93 -23.58 -11.86
N VAL A 309 -4.10 -22.80 -11.19
CA VAL A 309 -3.00 -23.32 -10.37
C VAL A 309 -3.40 -23.25 -8.91
N SER A 310 -3.29 -24.37 -8.20
CA SER A 310 -3.63 -24.47 -6.79
C SER A 310 -2.54 -25.19 -5.99
N GLY A 311 -2.49 -24.90 -4.69
CA GLY A 311 -1.55 -25.55 -3.79
C GLY A 311 -1.60 -24.98 -2.38
N THR A 312 -0.91 -25.64 -1.46
CA THR A 312 -0.79 -25.22 -0.06
C THR A 312 0.62 -24.68 0.18
N ALA A 313 0.71 -23.42 0.58
CA ALA A 313 1.95 -22.73 0.91
C ALA A 313 1.75 -21.93 2.21
N TRP A 314 2.78 -21.75 3.02
CA TRP A 314 2.74 -20.99 4.27
C TRP A 314 1.56 -21.35 5.20
N GLY A 315 1.17 -22.62 5.20
CA GLY A 315 0.02 -23.13 5.99
C GLY A 315 -1.36 -22.74 5.47
N LYS A 316 -1.47 -22.17 4.26
CA LYS A 316 -2.74 -21.75 3.63
C LYS A 316 -2.87 -22.33 2.22
N SER A 317 -4.11 -22.59 1.80
CA SER A 317 -4.41 -23.02 0.43
C SER A 317 -4.65 -21.80 -0.46
N TYR A 318 -4.06 -21.83 -1.64
CA TYR A 318 -4.17 -20.78 -2.64
C TYR A 318 -4.63 -21.37 -3.98
N SER A 319 -5.33 -20.56 -4.77
CA SER A 319 -5.80 -20.91 -6.10
C SER A 319 -5.81 -19.66 -6.98
N GLY A 320 -5.39 -19.79 -8.23
CA GLY A 320 -5.31 -18.67 -9.17
C GLY A 320 -5.60 -19.13 -10.60
N ASP A 321 -6.47 -18.40 -11.29
CA ASP A 321 -6.83 -18.67 -12.68
C ASP A 321 -5.85 -18.01 -13.64
N PHE A 322 -5.51 -18.70 -14.72
CA PHE A 322 -4.63 -18.18 -15.77
C PHE A 322 -5.20 -18.42 -17.17
N SER A 323 -4.76 -17.59 -18.10
CA SER A 323 -5.07 -17.70 -19.52
C SER A 323 -3.85 -17.28 -20.34
N GLN A 324 -3.23 -18.25 -21.00
CA GLN A 324 -2.06 -18.08 -21.86
C GLN A 324 -2.45 -18.37 -23.31
N ASN A 325 -2.22 -17.40 -24.19
CA ASN A 325 -2.29 -17.60 -25.65
C ASN A 325 -1.01 -18.22 -26.20
#